data_AF-Q7M424-F1
#
_entry.id   AF-Q7M424-F1
#
_cell.length_a   1.000
_cell.length_b   1.000
_cell.length_c   1.000
_cell.angle_alpha   90.00
_cell.angle_beta   90.00
_cell.angle_gamma   90.00
#
_symmetry.space_group_name_H-M   'P 1'
#
loop_
_entity.id
_entity.type
_entity.pdbx_description
1 polymer ?
#
loop_
_entity_poly.entity_id
_entity_poly.type
_entity_poly.pdbx_seq_one_letter_code
_entity_poly.pdbx_strand_id
1 'polypeptide(L)'
;ALTEPQKTALKDSWKLLAGDGKTMMKSGALLFGLLFKSHPDTKKHFKHFDDATFATMDTGVGKAHGMAVFTGLGAFVSSIDDDACVNGLAKKLSRNHTARGITADDFKLLQGVFKTFLDEATGKKATNEHKAAWDALLTMLIKAHS
;
A
#
# COMPACT_ATOMS: atom_id res chain seq x y z
N ALA A 1 12.24 8.68 -11.19
CA ALA A 1 12.33 9.34 -9.87
C ALA A 1 10.99 10.00 -9.54
N LEU A 2 10.69 10.19 -8.26
CA LEU A 2 9.58 11.04 -7.82
C LEU A 2 10.04 12.50 -7.84
N THR A 3 9.15 13.44 -8.13
CA THR A 3 9.46 14.87 -8.07
C THR A 3 9.48 15.36 -6.61
N GLU A 4 10.15 16.48 -6.32
CA GLU A 4 10.17 17.05 -4.97
C GLU A 4 8.77 17.33 -4.39
N PRO A 5 7.80 17.89 -5.14
CA PRO A 5 6.43 18.00 -4.65
C PRO A 5 5.78 16.65 -4.30
N GLN A 6 6.04 15.59 -5.08
CA GLN A 6 5.54 14.25 -4.77
C GLN A 6 6.16 13.68 -3.51
N LYS A 7 7.47 13.87 -3.31
CA LYS A 7 8.17 13.44 -2.09
C LYS A 7 7.61 14.11 -0.85
N THR A 8 7.40 15.43 -0.89
CA THR A 8 6.78 16.19 0.20
C THR A 8 5.37 15.70 0.50
N ALA A 9 4.52 15.54 -0.53
CA ALA A 9 3.16 15.04 -0.37
C ALA A 9 3.10 13.62 0.22
N LEU A 10 4.05 12.74 -0.12
CA LEU A 10 4.17 11.41 0.47
C LEU A 10 4.56 11.49 1.95
N LYS A 11 5.56 12.30 2.31
CA LYS A 11 5.99 12.52 3.70
C LYS A 11 4.86 13.09 4.56
N ASP A 12 4.10 14.05 4.05
CA ASP A 12 3.02 14.69 4.80
C ASP A 12 1.81 13.80 4.99
N SER A 13 1.35 13.12 3.93
CA SER A 13 0.26 12.16 4.05
C SER A 13 0.63 10.94 4.91
N TRP A 14 1.89 10.50 4.90
CA TRP A 14 2.36 9.38 5.72
C TRP A 14 2.11 9.59 7.22
N LYS A 15 2.27 10.82 7.73
CA LYS A 15 1.99 11.17 9.14
C LYS A 15 0.55 10.87 9.54
N LEU A 16 -0.39 10.99 8.59
CA LEU A 16 -1.81 10.69 8.82
C LEU A 16 -2.12 9.20 8.75
N LEU A 17 -1.41 8.47 7.89
CA LEU A 17 -1.68 7.06 7.60
C LEU A 17 -1.00 6.09 8.55
N ALA A 18 0.10 6.52 9.20
CA ALA A 18 1.04 5.63 9.86
C ALA A 18 1.75 6.30 11.07
N GLY A 19 1.08 7.22 11.76
CA GLY A 19 1.66 7.93 12.91
C GLY A 19 2.07 7.02 14.08
N ASP A 20 1.44 5.86 14.22
CA ASP A 20 1.80 4.81 15.18
C ASP A 20 1.39 3.41 14.65
N GLY A 21 1.77 2.36 15.38
CA GLY A 21 1.46 0.99 14.99
C GLY A 21 -0.04 0.67 14.94
N LYS A 22 -0.86 1.29 15.81
CA LYS A 22 -2.31 1.10 15.81
C LYS A 22 -2.95 1.69 14.54
N THR A 23 -2.46 2.85 14.13
CA THR A 23 -2.86 3.54 12.91
C THR A 23 -2.44 2.74 11.68
N MET A 24 -1.22 2.19 11.65
CA MET A 24 -0.77 1.31 10.57
C MET A 24 -1.65 0.07 10.41
N MET A 25 -2.01 -0.60 11.51
CA MET A 25 -2.92 -1.76 11.46
C MET A 25 -4.30 -1.37 10.94
N LYS A 26 -4.86 -0.24 11.41
CA LYS A 26 -6.16 0.27 10.93
C LYS A 26 -6.13 0.62 9.44
N SER A 27 -5.08 1.32 8.99
CA SER A 27 -4.90 1.67 7.58
C SER A 27 -4.72 0.42 6.70
N GLY A 28 -3.97 -0.58 7.18
CA GLY A 28 -3.84 -1.88 6.55
C GLY A 28 -5.19 -2.60 6.40
N ALA A 29 -5.95 -2.69 7.49
CA ALA A 29 -7.27 -3.30 7.48
C ALA A 29 -8.22 -2.61 6.48
N LEU A 30 -8.22 -1.28 6.46
CA LEU A 30 -9.03 -0.50 5.54
C LEU A 30 -8.63 -0.71 4.07
N LEU A 31 -7.34 -0.64 3.75
CA LEU A 31 -6.84 -0.82 2.38
C LEU A 31 -7.22 -2.19 1.83
N PHE A 32 -6.97 -3.26 2.59
CA PHE A 32 -7.28 -4.62 2.14
C PHE A 32 -8.78 -4.93 2.18
N GLY A 33 -9.53 -4.36 3.14
CA GLY A 33 -10.99 -4.44 3.13
C GLY A 33 -11.58 -3.85 1.86
N LEU A 34 -11.09 -2.69 1.42
CA LEU A 34 -11.47 -2.07 0.14
C LEU A 34 -11.05 -2.93 -1.06
N LEU A 35 -9.83 -3.47 -1.07
CA LEU A 35 -9.35 -4.35 -2.14
C LEU A 35 -10.23 -5.60 -2.29
N PHE A 36 -10.50 -6.29 -1.19
CA PHE A 36 -11.30 -7.52 -1.19
C PHE A 36 -12.77 -7.29 -1.50
N LYS A 37 -13.30 -6.12 -1.16
CA LYS A 37 -14.66 -5.72 -1.51
C LYS A 37 -14.79 -5.39 -3.00
N SER A 38 -13.86 -4.60 -3.54
CA SER A 38 -13.89 -4.17 -4.95
C SER A 38 -13.43 -5.26 -5.92
N HIS A 39 -12.52 -6.13 -5.50
CA HIS A 39 -11.91 -7.18 -6.31
C HIS A 39 -11.83 -8.50 -5.54
N PRO A 40 -12.96 -9.20 -5.32
CA PRO A 40 -13.00 -10.43 -4.52
C PRO A 40 -12.02 -11.51 -4.98
N ASP A 41 -11.74 -11.60 -6.28
CA ASP A 41 -10.79 -12.57 -6.85
C ASP A 41 -9.37 -12.42 -6.31
N THR A 42 -8.99 -11.26 -5.79
CA THR A 42 -7.67 -11.03 -5.18
C THR A 42 -7.46 -11.87 -3.92
N LYS A 43 -8.54 -12.31 -3.26
CA LYS A 43 -8.49 -13.19 -2.07
C LYS A 43 -7.74 -14.49 -2.32
N LYS A 44 -7.69 -14.98 -3.57
CA LYS A 44 -6.96 -16.21 -3.96
C LYS A 44 -5.48 -16.19 -3.62
N HIS A 45 -4.89 -14.99 -3.50
CA HIS A 45 -3.48 -14.78 -3.16
C HIS A 45 -3.21 -14.87 -1.65
N PHE A 46 -4.25 -14.85 -0.82
CA PHE A 46 -4.17 -14.78 0.64
C PHE A 46 -4.63 -16.11 1.27
N LYS A 47 -4.00 -17.22 0.88
CA LYS A 47 -4.40 -18.59 1.28
C LYS A 47 -4.42 -18.87 2.79
N HIS A 48 -3.76 -18.02 3.58
CA HIS A 48 -3.73 -18.12 5.04
C HIS A 48 -4.82 -17.31 5.74
N PHE A 49 -5.63 -16.57 4.98
CA PHE A 49 -6.74 -15.80 5.52
C PHE A 49 -7.98 -16.69 5.52
N ASP A 50 -8.67 -16.70 6.65
CA ASP A 50 -9.98 -17.29 6.81
C ASP A 50 -11.09 -16.26 6.50
N ASP A 51 -12.34 -16.72 6.52
CA ASP A 51 -13.51 -15.85 6.26
C ASP A 51 -13.59 -14.68 7.24
N ALA A 52 -13.21 -14.90 8.51
CA ALA A 52 -13.17 -13.85 9.52
C ALA A 52 -12.15 -12.75 9.15
N THR A 53 -10.97 -13.15 8.67
CA THR A 53 -9.94 -12.23 8.18
C THR A 53 -10.41 -11.48 6.95
N PHE A 54 -11.01 -12.15 5.98
CA PHE A 54 -11.54 -11.48 4.79
C PHE A 54 -12.70 -10.53 5.10
N ALA A 55 -13.47 -10.79 6.16
CA ALA A 55 -14.59 -9.95 6.55
C ALA A 55 -14.15 -8.63 7.18
N THR A 56 -13.12 -8.64 8.04
CA THR A 56 -12.79 -7.46 8.88
C THR A 56 -11.33 -7.04 8.86
N MET A 57 -10.41 -7.92 8.46
CA MET A 57 -8.96 -7.77 8.66
C MET A 57 -8.52 -7.60 10.13
N ASP A 58 -9.45 -7.72 11.10
CA ASP A 58 -9.18 -7.48 12.52
C ASP A 58 -8.66 -8.72 13.27
N THR A 59 -8.43 -9.82 12.54
CA THR A 59 -7.79 -11.03 13.06
C THR A 59 -6.28 -10.81 13.28
N GLY A 60 -5.63 -11.70 14.03
CA GLY A 60 -4.18 -11.63 14.25
C GLY A 60 -3.39 -11.63 12.93
N VAL A 61 -3.78 -12.49 11.98
CA VAL A 61 -3.12 -12.57 10.66
C VAL A 61 -3.42 -11.33 9.80
N GLY A 62 -4.65 -10.81 9.84
CA GLY A 62 -5.01 -9.57 9.13
C GLY A 62 -4.25 -8.36 9.64
N LYS A 63 -4.20 -8.18 10.96
CA LYS A 63 -3.41 -7.13 11.63
C LYS A 63 -1.92 -7.24 11.32
N ALA A 64 -1.35 -8.45 11.40
CA ALA A 64 0.06 -8.69 11.09
C ALA A 64 0.38 -8.34 9.63
N HIS A 65 -0.49 -8.70 8.69
CA HIS A 65 -0.32 -8.34 7.29
C HIS A 65 -0.40 -6.82 7.06
N GLY A 66 -1.41 -6.17 7.64
CA GLY A 66 -1.56 -4.71 7.58
C GLY A 66 -0.32 -3.98 8.11
N MET A 67 0.18 -4.42 9.26
CA MET A 67 1.43 -3.89 9.84
C MET A 67 2.63 -4.07 8.91
N ALA A 68 2.81 -5.27 8.34
CA ALA A 68 3.94 -5.56 7.46
C ALA A 68 3.93 -4.70 6.19
N VAL A 69 2.75 -4.52 5.58
CA VAL A 69 2.60 -3.68 4.38
C VAL A 69 2.90 -2.21 4.69
N PHE A 70 2.35 -1.66 5.77
CA PHE A 70 2.61 -0.26 6.13
C PHE A 70 4.05 -0.04 6.61
N THR A 71 4.67 -1.01 7.27
CA THR A 71 6.12 -0.94 7.54
C THR A 71 6.92 -0.90 6.24
N GLY A 72 6.54 -1.71 5.24
CA GLY A 72 7.14 -1.69 3.90
C GLY A 72 6.96 -0.34 3.19
N LEU A 73 5.75 0.21 3.17
CA LEU A 73 5.48 1.55 2.63
C LEU A 73 6.27 2.64 3.36
N GLY A 74 6.40 2.52 4.68
CA GLY A 74 7.22 3.42 5.50
C GLY A 74 8.70 3.40 5.10
N ALA A 75 9.24 2.25 4.70
CA ALA A 75 10.60 2.16 4.17
C ALA A 75 10.76 2.94 2.85
N PHE A 76 9.77 2.91 1.96
CA PHE A 76 9.77 3.74 0.75
C PHE A 76 9.72 5.23 1.07
N VAL A 77 8.81 5.65 1.96
CA VAL A 77 8.67 7.07 2.35
C VAL A 77 9.93 7.58 3.05
N SER A 78 10.56 6.75 3.90
CA SER A 78 11.79 7.12 4.62
C SER A 78 13.03 7.19 3.72
N SER A 79 13.01 6.48 2.59
CA SER A 79 14.14 6.42 1.64
C SER A 79 13.94 7.32 0.43
N ILE A 80 12.90 8.15 0.39
CA ILE A 80 12.40 8.77 -0.85
C ILE A 80 13.35 9.78 -1.50
N ASP A 81 14.33 10.27 -0.74
CA ASP A 81 15.38 11.18 -1.23
C ASP A 81 16.57 10.43 -1.85
N ASP A 82 16.62 9.09 -1.71
CA ASP A 82 17.60 8.20 -2.32
C ASP A 82 16.93 7.33 -3.38
N ASP A 83 16.98 7.80 -4.64
CA ASP A 83 16.40 7.09 -5.78
C ASP A 83 17.00 5.67 -5.97
N ALA A 84 18.27 5.46 -5.63
CA ALA A 84 18.91 4.15 -5.76
C ALA A 84 18.33 3.16 -4.74
N CYS A 85 18.17 3.60 -3.48
CA CYS A 85 17.52 2.82 -2.45
C CYS A 85 16.06 2.50 -2.80
N VAL A 86 15.27 3.51 -3.22
CA VAL A 86 13.87 3.34 -3.64
C VAL A 86 13.75 2.30 -4.76
N ASN A 87 14.60 2.39 -5.79
CA ASN A 87 14.61 1.41 -6.87
C ASN A 87 14.99 0.00 -6.40
N GLY A 88 15.94 -0.11 -5.46
CA GLY A 88 16.31 -1.37 -4.82
C GLY A 88 15.15 -2.00 -4.05
N LEU A 89 14.43 -1.20 -3.26
CA LEU A 89 13.23 -1.61 -2.54
C LEU A 89 12.11 -2.04 -3.49
N ALA A 90 11.87 -1.30 -4.58
CA ALA A 90 10.86 -1.64 -5.58
C ALA A 90 11.16 -2.99 -6.25
N LYS A 91 12.41 -3.23 -6.64
CA LYS A 91 12.85 -4.52 -7.21
C LYS A 91 12.73 -5.66 -6.19
N LYS A 92 13.05 -5.42 -4.91
CA LYS A 92 12.90 -6.42 -3.84
C LYS A 92 11.42 -6.76 -3.63
N LEU A 93 10.55 -5.76 -3.59
CA LEU A 93 9.11 -5.93 -3.49
C LEU A 93 8.59 -6.78 -4.64
N SER A 94 8.99 -6.44 -5.88
CA SER A 94 8.66 -7.18 -7.09
C SER A 94 9.02 -8.66 -7.01
N ARG A 95 10.31 -8.98 -6.78
CA ARG A 95 10.75 -10.37 -6.66
C ARG A 95 9.95 -11.16 -5.62
N ASN A 96 9.67 -10.56 -4.47
CA ASN A 96 8.93 -11.22 -3.40
C ASN A 96 7.46 -11.50 -3.76
N HIS A 97 6.84 -10.67 -4.59
CA HIS A 97 5.44 -10.83 -5.01
C HIS A 97 5.32 -11.72 -6.26
N THR A 98 6.22 -11.60 -7.22
CA THR A 98 6.30 -12.49 -8.38
C THR A 98 6.50 -13.94 -7.95
N ALA A 99 7.34 -14.20 -6.94
CA ALA A 99 7.53 -15.54 -6.37
C ALA A 99 6.24 -16.14 -5.76
N ARG A 100 5.22 -15.31 -5.50
CA ARG A 100 3.90 -15.72 -4.98
C ARG A 100 2.83 -15.77 -6.07
N GLY A 101 3.19 -15.56 -7.33
CA GLY A 101 2.25 -15.50 -8.46
C GLY A 101 1.45 -14.21 -8.54
N ILE A 102 1.90 -13.14 -7.85
CA ILE A 102 1.28 -11.82 -7.88
C ILE A 102 1.94 -10.98 -8.98
N THR A 103 1.13 -10.41 -9.86
CA THR A 103 1.54 -9.75 -11.10
C THR A 103 1.39 -8.22 -11.02
N ALA A 104 1.92 -7.52 -12.03
CA ALA A 104 1.68 -6.09 -12.20
C ALA A 104 0.18 -5.74 -12.26
N ASP A 105 -0.66 -6.61 -12.82
CA ASP A 105 -2.11 -6.38 -12.90
C ASP A 105 -2.79 -6.48 -11.53
N ASP A 106 -2.34 -7.38 -10.65
CA ASP A 106 -2.82 -7.43 -9.26
C ASP A 106 -2.50 -6.12 -8.52
N PHE A 107 -1.32 -5.53 -8.75
CA PHE A 107 -0.97 -4.23 -8.19
C PHE A 107 -1.78 -3.07 -8.78
N LYS A 108 -2.21 -3.14 -10.05
CA LYS A 108 -3.12 -2.15 -10.64
C LYS A 108 -4.49 -2.17 -9.96
N LEU A 109 -4.99 -3.34 -9.54
CA LEU A 109 -6.23 -3.44 -8.76
C LEU A 109 -6.09 -2.72 -7.41
N LEU A 110 -4.95 -2.91 -6.72
CA LEU A 110 -4.65 -2.18 -5.48
C LEU A 110 -4.52 -0.67 -5.72
N GLN A 111 -3.86 -0.25 -6.80
CA GLN A 111 -3.78 1.15 -7.20
C GLN A 111 -5.16 1.76 -7.43
N GLY A 112 -6.08 1.01 -8.06
CA GLY A 112 -7.45 1.45 -8.35
C GLY A 112 -8.26 1.80 -7.09
N VAL A 113 -8.06 1.08 -5.98
CA VAL A 113 -8.76 1.36 -4.71
C VAL A 113 -8.03 2.38 -3.83
N PHE A 114 -6.79 2.75 -4.16
CA PHE A 114 -5.92 3.50 -3.25
C PHE A 114 -6.40 4.94 -2.99
N LYS A 115 -7.02 5.59 -3.98
CA LYS A 115 -7.58 6.95 -3.81
C LYS A 115 -8.73 6.96 -2.80
N THR A 116 -9.63 5.99 -2.89
CA THR A 116 -10.71 5.78 -1.92
C THR A 116 -10.14 5.48 -0.54
N PHE A 117 -9.13 4.62 -0.46
CA PHE A 117 -8.41 4.35 0.79
C PHE A 117 -7.85 5.64 1.41
N LEU A 118 -7.19 6.51 0.65
CA LEU A 118 -6.65 7.77 1.17
C LEU A 118 -7.74 8.68 1.73
N ASP A 119 -8.87 8.79 1.04
CA ASP A 119 -10.00 9.59 1.52
C ASP A 119 -10.58 9.01 2.81
N GLU A 120 -10.82 7.71 2.89
CA GLU A 120 -11.39 7.09 4.09
C GLU A 120 -10.41 7.09 5.27
N ALA A 121 -9.14 6.77 5.04
CA ALA A 121 -8.11 6.70 6.09
C ALA A 121 -7.82 8.07 6.71
N THR A 122 -7.89 9.14 5.92
CA THR A 122 -7.58 10.51 6.37
C THR A 122 -8.81 11.31 6.78
N GLY A 123 -10.02 10.73 6.68
CA GLY A 123 -11.27 11.48 6.89
C GLY A 123 -11.44 12.61 5.88
N LYS A 124 -11.13 12.33 4.61
CA LYS A 124 -11.16 13.26 3.46
C LYS A 124 -10.19 14.44 3.54
N LYS A 125 -9.14 14.32 4.36
CA LYS A 125 -8.06 15.32 4.44
C LYS A 125 -6.98 15.12 3.37
N ALA A 126 -7.01 14.01 2.63
CA ALA A 126 -6.10 13.77 1.52
C ALA A 126 -6.35 14.75 0.37
N THR A 127 -5.36 15.58 0.03
CA THR A 127 -5.42 16.50 -1.11
C THR A 127 -5.20 15.75 -2.43
N ASN A 128 -5.39 16.46 -3.55
CA ASN A 128 -5.11 15.90 -4.87
C ASN A 128 -3.61 15.62 -5.06
N GLU A 129 -2.74 16.42 -4.45
CA GLU A 129 -1.30 16.23 -4.45
C GLU A 129 -0.91 14.96 -3.70
N HIS A 130 -1.53 14.69 -2.55
CA HIS A 130 -1.34 13.41 -1.85
C HIS A 130 -1.73 12.24 -2.76
N LYS A 131 -2.90 12.29 -3.38
CA LYS A 131 -3.39 11.22 -4.28
C LYS A 131 -2.46 11.01 -5.46
N ALA A 132 -2.01 12.09 -6.12
CA ALA A 132 -1.11 12.02 -7.25
C ALA A 132 0.27 11.47 -6.88
N ALA A 133 0.77 11.80 -5.69
CA ALA A 133 2.06 11.31 -5.22
C ALA A 133 2.04 9.81 -4.90
N TRP A 134 0.99 9.32 -4.24
CA TRP A 134 0.78 7.88 -4.03
C TRP A 134 0.58 7.14 -5.34
N ASP A 135 -0.16 7.71 -6.29
CA ASP A 135 -0.34 7.13 -7.62
C ASP A 135 0.99 6.99 -8.38
N ALA A 136 1.86 7.99 -8.28
CA ALA A 136 3.19 7.96 -8.87
C ALA A 136 4.10 6.89 -8.22
N LEU A 137 4.07 6.77 -6.89
CA LEU A 137 4.79 5.72 -6.16
C LEU A 137 4.28 4.33 -6.57
N LEU A 138 2.97 4.10 -6.55
CA LEU A 138 2.39 2.81 -6.95
C LEU A 138 2.68 2.47 -8.41
N THR A 139 2.65 3.46 -9.32
CA THR A 139 3.04 3.28 -10.72
C THR A 139 4.51 2.84 -10.84
N MET A 140 5.40 3.40 -10.03
CA MET A 140 6.80 2.96 -9.97
C MET A 140 6.90 1.50 -9.49
N LEU A 141 6.14 1.11 -8.47
CA LEU A 141 6.12 -0.27 -7.97
C LEU A 141 5.57 -1.23 -9.02
N ILE A 142 4.50 -0.86 -9.74
CA ILE A 142 3.92 -1.65 -10.84
C ILE A 142 4.95 -1.84 -11.96
N LYS A 143 5.66 -0.79 -12.36
CA LYS A 143 6.72 -0.88 -13.38
C LYS A 143 7.87 -1.81 -12.96
N ALA A 144 8.14 -1.94 -11.67
CA ALA A 144 9.15 -2.88 -11.17
C ALA A 144 8.69 -4.35 -11.25
N HIS A 145 7.40 -4.63 -11.46
CA HIS A 145 6.83 -5.97 -11.66
C HIS A 145 6.77 -6.39 -13.13
N SER A 146 7.46 -5.65 -14.02
CA SER A 146 7.66 -5.98 -15.44
C SER A 146 9.04 -6.59 -15.64
#